data_AF-A0A2A4Y349-F1
#
_entry.id   AF-A0A2A4Y349-F1
#
_cell.length_a   1.000
_cell.length_b   1.000
_cell.length_c   1.000
_cell.angle_alpha   90.00
_cell.angle_beta   90.00
_cell.angle_gamma   90.00
#
_symmetry.space_group_name_H-M   'P 1'
#
loop_
_entity.id
_entity.type
_entity.pdbx_description
1 polymer ?
#
loop_
_entity_poly.entity_id
_entity_poly.type
_entity_poly.pdbx_seq_one_letter_code
_entity_poly.pdbx_strand_id
1 'polypeptide(L)'
;MVSHQDQVTTLPDNAEHLAGSEFCPYGMYQIGNNILAIQGHPEFSKDYAETLMQYRRNRLGEPTFRQGIISLKKTTDELTIAQWMIQFIATQKIGAT
;
A
#
# COMPACT_ATOMS: atom_id res chain seq x y z
N MET A 1 0.12 -1.48 6.02
CA MET A 1 -1.32 -1.28 6.32
C MET A 1 -2.09 -1.15 5.00
N VAL A 2 -3.34 -1.64 4.93
CA VAL A 2 -4.17 -1.60 3.72
C VAL A 2 -5.56 -1.05 4.03
N SER A 3 -6.13 -0.21 3.15
CA SER A 3 -7.48 0.35 3.28
C SER A 3 -8.09 0.59 1.88
N HIS A 4 -8.38 -0.50 1.18
CA HIS A 4 -8.99 -0.47 -0.14
C HIS A 4 -10.19 -1.44 -0.22
N GLN A 5 -11.07 -1.21 -1.19
CA GLN A 5 -12.19 -2.10 -1.50
C GLN A 5 -11.88 -2.92 -2.74
N ASP A 6 -11.36 -2.25 -3.76
CA ASP A 6 -10.90 -2.86 -5.01
C ASP A 6 -9.39 -3.04 -4.98
N GLN A 7 -8.87 -3.94 -5.81
CA GLN A 7 -7.44 -4.17 -5.97
C GLN A 7 -7.14 -4.57 -7.41
N VAL A 8 -5.89 -4.37 -7.83
CA VAL A 8 -5.40 -4.86 -9.11
C VAL A 8 -5.38 -6.40 -9.08
N THR A 9 -6.07 -7.03 -10.03
CA THR A 9 -6.13 -8.49 -10.21
C THR A 9 -5.39 -8.95 -11.46
N THR A 10 -4.94 -8.03 -12.31
CA THR A 10 -4.12 -8.29 -13.49
C THR A 10 -3.20 -7.09 -13.68
N LEU A 11 -1.90 -7.34 -13.81
CA LEU A 11 -0.94 -6.26 -13.98
C LEU A 11 -1.14 -5.55 -15.33
N PRO A 12 -0.95 -4.22 -15.37
CA PRO A 12 -0.89 -3.49 -16.63
C PRO A 12 0.26 -3.99 -17.52
N ASP A 13 0.14 -3.77 -18.82
CA ASP A 13 1.23 -4.05 -19.76
C ASP A 13 2.51 -3.31 -19.35
N ASN A 14 3.65 -4.00 -19.45
CA ASN A 14 4.98 -3.50 -19.08
C ASN A 14 5.15 -3.16 -17.58
N ALA A 15 4.23 -3.60 -16.72
CA ALA A 15 4.42 -3.51 -15.28
C ALA A 15 5.35 -4.61 -14.77
N GLU A 16 6.26 -4.25 -13.87
CA GLU A 16 7.08 -5.17 -13.10
C GLU A 16 6.48 -5.34 -11.71
N HIS A 17 6.15 -6.57 -11.35
CA HIS A 17 5.66 -6.91 -10.01
C HIS A 17 6.79 -6.78 -8.98
N LEU A 18 6.54 -6.05 -7.90
CA LEU A 18 7.55 -5.83 -6.85
C LEU A 18 7.19 -6.54 -5.54
N ALA A 19 5.94 -6.43 -5.08
CA ALA A 19 5.51 -7.05 -3.83
C ALA A 19 4.00 -7.28 -3.78
N GLY A 20 3.60 -8.28 -2.99
CA GLY A 20 2.20 -8.65 -2.81
C GLY A 20 1.97 -9.55 -1.61
N SER A 21 0.73 -9.97 -1.43
CA SER A 21 0.28 -10.94 -0.42
C SER A 21 -0.79 -11.85 -1.01
N GLU A 22 -1.15 -12.93 -0.31
CA GLU A 22 -2.26 -13.79 -0.73
C GLU A 22 -3.59 -13.01 -0.88
N PHE A 23 -3.81 -12.00 -0.04
CA PHE A 23 -5.00 -11.15 -0.10
C PHE A 23 -4.95 -10.18 -1.29
N CYS A 24 -3.82 -9.51 -1.51
CA CYS A 24 -3.60 -8.55 -2.59
C CYS A 24 -2.32 -8.92 -3.35
N PRO A 25 -2.41 -9.76 -4.41
CA PRO A 25 -1.24 -10.29 -5.11
C PRO A 25 -0.37 -9.23 -5.77
N TYR A 26 -0.95 -8.12 -6.24
CA TYR A 26 -0.24 -7.02 -6.89
C TYR A 26 -0.24 -5.77 -6.02
N GLY A 27 0.22 -5.91 -4.77
CA GLY A 27 0.23 -4.85 -3.77
C GLY A 27 1.22 -3.70 -4.07
N MET A 28 2.26 -3.99 -4.87
CA MET A 28 3.22 -3.02 -5.35
C MET A 28 3.78 -3.45 -6.71
N TYR A 29 3.84 -2.52 -7.65
CA TYR A 29 4.44 -2.72 -8.97
C TYR A 29 4.99 -1.39 -9.50
N GLN A 30 5.86 -1.46 -10.50
CA GLN A 30 6.36 -0.28 -11.21
C GLN A 30 6.10 -0.40 -12.71
N ILE A 31 6.02 0.73 -13.42
CA ILE A 31 5.95 0.77 -14.87
C ILE A 31 7.08 1.67 -15.36
N GLY A 32 7.99 1.08 -16.15
CA GLY A 32 9.24 1.74 -16.52
C GLY A 32 9.99 2.23 -15.29
N ASN A 33 10.69 3.36 -15.44
CA ASN A 33 11.51 3.91 -14.37
C ASN A 33 10.84 5.04 -13.61
N ASN A 34 9.61 5.44 -13.95
CA ASN A 34 9.00 6.70 -13.48
C ASN A 34 7.63 6.54 -12.81
N ILE A 35 7.04 5.35 -12.81
CA ILE A 35 5.77 5.07 -12.12
C ILE A 35 6.00 3.98 -11.07
N LEU A 36 5.69 4.29 -9.81
CA LEU A 36 5.61 3.33 -8.71
C LEU A 36 4.18 3.33 -8.17
N ALA A 37 3.54 2.17 -8.15
CA ALA A 37 2.20 1.97 -7.64
C ALA A 37 2.24 1.16 -6.35
N ILE A 38 1.57 1.64 -5.30
CA ILE A 38 1.49 0.97 -3.99
C ILE A 38 0.01 0.98 -3.58
N GLN A 39 -0.55 -0.21 -3.33
CA GLN A 39 -1.94 -0.36 -2.87
C GLN A 39 -2.10 -0.14 -1.36
N GLY A 40 -1.02 -0.39 -0.60
CA GLY A 40 -0.94 -0.10 0.83
C GLY A 40 -0.79 1.39 1.12
N HIS A 41 -0.91 1.75 2.40
CA HIS A 41 -0.80 3.12 2.87
C HIS A 41 0.45 3.32 3.76
N PRO A 42 1.66 3.48 3.19
CA PRO A 42 2.86 3.80 3.98
C PRO A 42 2.79 5.18 4.65
N GLU A 43 1.85 6.04 4.22
CA GLU A 43 1.58 7.36 4.76
C GLU A 43 0.66 7.35 6.00
N PHE A 44 0.03 6.22 6.34
CA PHE A 44 -0.88 6.14 7.48
C PHE A 44 -0.12 5.90 8.79
N SER A 45 -0.45 6.70 9.81
CA SER A 45 -0.18 6.33 11.20
C SER A 45 -1.24 5.36 11.72
N LYS A 46 -0.92 4.63 12.80
CA LYS A 46 -1.89 3.76 13.48
C LYS A 46 -3.11 4.52 13.98
N ASP A 47 -2.91 5.71 14.54
CA ASP A 47 -3.99 6.55 15.07
C ASP A 47 -4.93 7.04 13.96
N TYR A 48 -4.37 7.44 12.81
CA TYR A 48 -5.17 7.85 11.66
C TYR A 48 -6.00 6.68 11.13
N ALA A 49 -5.39 5.50 11.02
CA ALA A 49 -6.06 4.30 10.56
C ALA A 49 -7.18 3.84 11.50
N GLU A 50 -6.95 3.90 12.81
CA GLU A 50 -7.98 3.62 13.81
C GLU A 50 -9.16 4.57 13.64
N THR A 51 -8.90 5.87 13.59
CA THR A 51 -9.93 6.90 13.42
C THR A 51 -10.74 6.68 12.14
N LEU A 52 -10.06 6.36 11.03
CA LEU A 52 -10.69 6.08 9.75
C LEU A 52 -11.56 4.82 9.80
N MET A 53 -11.10 3.76 10.47
CA MET A 53 -11.88 2.53 10.65
C MET A 53 -13.11 2.76 11.54
N GLN A 54 -12.99 3.55 12.61
CA GLN A 54 -14.13 3.91 13.46
C GLN A 54 -15.18 4.67 12.64
N TYR A 55 -14.76 5.68 11.87
CA TYR A 55 -15.64 6.45 10.98
C TYR A 55 -16.35 5.55 9.95
N ARG A 56 -15.65 4.53 9.44
CA ARG A 56 -16.18 3.60 8.42
C ARG A 56 -16.81 2.33 9.00
N ARG A 57 -16.96 2.19 10.31
CA ARG A 57 -17.37 0.92 10.98
C ARG A 57 -18.63 0.31 10.38
N ASN A 58 -19.66 1.12 10.16
CA ASN A 58 -20.92 0.66 9.57
C ASN A 58 -20.73 0.11 8.15
N ARG A 59 -19.84 0.73 7.35
CA ARG A 59 -19.54 0.29 5.98
C ARG A 59 -18.65 -0.95 5.94
N LEU A 60 -17.72 -1.07 6.88
CA LEU A 60 -16.81 -2.22 6.97
C LEU A 60 -17.52 -3.49 7.47
N GLY A 61 -18.55 -3.31 8.30
CA GLY A 61 -19.14 -4.40 9.06
C GLY A 61 -18.27 -4.80 10.26
N GLU A 62 -18.91 -5.31 11.30
CA GLU A 62 -18.25 -5.61 12.57
C GLU A 62 -17.08 -6.62 12.46
N PRO A 63 -17.15 -7.70 11.67
CA PRO A 63 -16.05 -8.64 11.55
C PRO A 63 -14.77 -7.99 10.99
N THR A 64 -14.89 -7.27 9.88
CA THR A 64 -13.77 -6.58 9.22
C THR A 64 -13.21 -5.48 10.11
N PHE A 65 -14.08 -4.67 10.71
CA PHE A 65 -13.68 -3.62 11.65
C PHE A 65 -12.84 -4.18 12.80
N ARG A 66 -13.31 -5.24 13.46
CA ARG A 66 -12.59 -5.86 14.58
C ARG A 66 -11.24 -6.44 14.15
N GLN A 67 -11.19 -7.12 13.00
CA GLN A 67 -9.93 -7.65 12.47
C GLN A 67 -8.93 -6.52 12.19
N GLY A 68 -9.41 -5.42 11.59
CA GLY A 68 -8.61 -4.22 11.34
C GLY A 68 -8.03 -3.61 12.62
N ILE A 69 -8.86 -3.36 13.63
CA ILE A 69 -8.42 -2.82 14.93
C ILE A 69 -7.39 -3.73 15.61
N ILE A 70 -7.60 -5.05 15.60
CA ILE A 70 -6.63 -6.01 16.16
C ILE A 70 -5.30 -5.94 15.40
N SER A 71 -5.35 -5.78 14.07
CA SER A 71 -4.16 -5.75 13.23
C SER A 71 -3.24 -4.55 13.51
N LEU A 72 -3.76 -3.44 14.06
CA LEU A 72 -2.95 -2.26 14.42
C LEU A 72 -1.88 -2.55 15.47
N LYS A 73 -2.00 -3.65 16.23
CA LYS A 73 -0.99 -4.09 17.20
C LYS A 73 0.25 -4.68 16.54
N LYS A 74 0.16 -5.10 15.28
CA LYS A 74 1.29 -5.66 14.54
C LYS A 74 2.30 -4.55 14.21
N THR A 75 3.56 -4.94 14.12
CA THR A 75 4.60 -4.09 13.51
C THR A 75 4.39 -4.05 12.01
N THR A 76 4.82 -2.96 11.40
CA THR A 76 4.78 -2.74 9.96
C THR A 76 6.16 -2.29 9.50
N ASP A 77 6.41 -2.40 8.20
CA ASP A 77 7.71 -2.07 7.58
C ASP A 77 7.66 -0.69 6.90
N GLU A 78 6.93 0.28 7.48
CA GLU A 78 6.71 1.61 6.88
C GLU A 78 8.00 2.34 6.53
N LEU A 79 9.04 2.21 7.37
CA LEU A 79 10.35 2.82 7.13
C LEU A 79 11.06 2.18 5.93
N THR A 80 10.95 0.86 5.76
CA THR A 80 11.51 0.16 4.61
C THR A 80 10.83 0.60 3.32
N ILE A 81 9.48 0.70 3.33
CA ILE A 81 8.74 1.21 2.17
C ILE A 81 9.13 2.65 1.85
N ALA A 82 9.24 3.52 2.86
CA ALA A 82 9.67 4.90 2.68
C ALA A 82 11.08 4.99 2.05
N GLN A 83 12.02 4.15 2.47
CA GLN A 83 13.35 4.06 1.88
C GLN A 83 13.30 3.65 0.41
N TRP A 84 12.48 2.65 0.06
CA TRP A 84 12.29 2.25 -1.34
C TRP A 84 11.69 3.35 -2.19
N MET A 85 10.71 4.10 -1.66
CA MET A 85 10.13 5.26 -2.34
C MET A 85 11.18 6.35 -2.58
N ILE A 86 12.01 6.66 -1.58
CA ILE A 86 13.10 7.64 -1.72
C ILE A 86 14.10 7.17 -2.77
N GLN A 87 14.50 5.90 -2.76
CA GLN A 87 15.41 5.34 -3.74
C GLN A 87 14.82 5.40 -5.15
N PHE A 88 13.54 5.06 -5.31
CA PHE A 88 12.84 5.13 -6.59
C PHE A 88 12.84 6.56 -7.17
N ILE A 89 12.59 7.56 -6.31
CA ILE A 89 12.64 8.98 -6.71
C ILE A 89 14.07 9.43 -7.01
N ALA A 90 15.05 9.02 -6.20
CA ALA A 90 16.45 9.40 -6.39
C ALA A 90 17.10 8.75 -7.63
N THR A 91 16.60 7.58 -8.05
CA THR A 91 17.10 6.84 -9.22
C THR A 91 16.47 7.33 -10.53
N GLN A 92 15.54 8.29 -10.48
CA GLN A 92 15.06 8.98 -11.68
C GLN A 92 16.25 9.67 -12.35
N LYS A 93 16.71 9.15 -13.48
CA LYS A 93 17.60 9.92 -14.36
C LYS A 93 16.81 11.14 -14.82
N ILE A 94 17.16 12.32 -14.28
CA ILE A 94 16.81 13.60 -14.90
C ILE A 94 17.23 13.46 -16.37
N GLY A 95 16.26 13.61 -17.28
CA GLY A 95 16.32 13.15 -18.67
C GLY A 95 17.71 13.17 -19.28
N ALA A 96 18.22 11.98 -19.60
CA ALA A 96 19.25 11.86 -20.63
C ALA A 96 18.54 12.11 -21.96
N THR A 97 18.44 13.38 -22.34
CA THR A 97 18.31 13.83 -23.73
C THR A 97 19.67 14.21 -24.26
#